data_AF-A0A1V9YV64-F1
#
_entry.id   AF-A0A1V9YV64-F1
#
_cell.length_a   1.000
_cell.length_b   1.000
_cell.length_c   1.000
_cell.angle_alpha   90.00
_cell.angle_beta   90.00
_cell.angle_gamma   90.00
#
_symmetry.space_group_name_H-M   'P 1'
#
loop_
_entity.id
_entity.type
_entity.pdbx_description
1 polymer ?
#
loop_
_entity_poly.entity_id
_entity_poly.type
_entity_poly.pdbx_seq_one_letter_code
_entity_poly.pdbx_strand_id
1 'polypeptide(L)'
;MSSVHKAKLSKAHHYDNPESTDCYVSVEGDATYSVADSICGSYDGTNYGTSCPKAGDEAVADCASNVPSYVATSQTCVLPFDTTCQQIATGAYGCVKGLLGMKASIPVAPVVPVEAL
;
A
#
# COMPACT_ATOMS: atom_id res chain seq x y z
N MET A 1 2.04 -41.26 -18.64
CA MET A 1 2.33 -41.25 -17.19
C MET A 1 3.44 -40.25 -16.97
N SER A 2 3.08 -39.12 -16.35
CA SER A 2 3.89 -38.01 -15.80
C SER A 2 5.11 -37.49 -16.56
N SER A 3 4.91 -36.35 -17.23
CA SER A 3 5.97 -35.44 -17.69
C SER A 3 6.70 -34.79 -16.52
N VAL A 4 8.00 -34.66 -16.71
CA VAL A 4 9.03 -34.25 -15.78
C VAL A 4 8.96 -32.76 -15.45
N HIS A 5 9.09 -32.49 -14.15
CA HIS A 5 9.39 -31.24 -13.45
C HIS A 5 10.01 -30.13 -14.29
N LYS A 6 9.24 -29.06 -14.57
CA LYS A 6 9.81 -27.73 -14.79
C LYS A 6 9.95 -27.03 -13.44
N ALA A 7 11.18 -26.90 -12.98
CA ALA A 7 11.54 -25.98 -11.91
C ALA A 7 11.14 -24.56 -12.32
N LYS A 8 10.03 -24.04 -11.79
CA LYS A 8 9.65 -22.64 -11.92
C LYS A 8 10.42 -21.90 -10.82
N LEU A 9 11.53 -21.29 -11.20
CA LEU A 9 12.23 -20.27 -10.43
C LEU A 9 11.19 -19.17 -10.12
N SER A 10 10.62 -19.17 -8.91
CA SER A 10 9.51 -18.29 -8.52
C SER A 10 10.04 -16.87 -8.38
N LYS A 11 9.85 -16.09 -9.45
CA LYS A 11 10.00 -14.64 -9.46
C LYS A 11 9.06 -14.08 -8.38
N ALA A 12 9.64 -13.38 -7.42
CA ALA A 12 8.90 -12.68 -6.39
C ALA A 12 7.92 -11.68 -7.04
N HIS A 13 6.71 -11.64 -6.47
CA HIS A 13 5.60 -10.71 -6.71
C HIS A 13 4.86 -10.83 -8.06
N HIS A 14 3.55 -11.14 -7.94
CA HIS A 14 2.52 -11.09 -8.99
C HIS A 14 2.68 -12.05 -10.18
N TYR A 15 2.25 -13.33 -10.07
CA TYR A 15 1.87 -14.10 -11.27
C TYR A 15 1.09 -15.38 -10.92
N ASP A 16 0.06 -15.71 -11.72
CA ASP A 16 -0.80 -16.92 -11.72
C ASP A 16 -2.25 -16.82 -11.14
N ASN A 17 -2.89 -15.64 -11.13
CA ASN A 17 -4.35 -15.57 -11.31
C ASN A 17 -4.75 -14.34 -12.16
N PRO A 18 -5.27 -14.51 -13.38
CA PRO A 18 -5.69 -13.38 -14.23
C PRO A 18 -6.98 -12.69 -13.76
N GLU A 19 -7.61 -13.13 -12.67
CA GLU A 19 -8.85 -12.57 -12.12
C GLU A 19 -8.72 -11.84 -10.77
N SER A 20 -7.52 -11.68 -10.21
CA SER A 20 -7.34 -10.84 -9.02
C SER A 20 -6.50 -9.61 -9.34
N THR A 21 -7.16 -8.54 -9.77
CA THR A 21 -6.61 -7.16 -9.81
C THR A 21 -6.47 -6.59 -8.39
N ASP A 22 -6.18 -7.45 -7.41
CA ASP A 22 -6.01 -7.05 -6.02
C ASP A 22 -4.57 -6.58 -5.86
N CYS A 23 -4.40 -5.27 -5.84
CA CYS A 23 -3.12 -4.67 -5.54
C CYS A 23 -3.03 -4.52 -4.02
N TYR A 24 -1.86 -4.79 -3.44
CA TYR A 24 -1.67 -4.69 -2.00
C TYR A 24 -0.94 -3.42 -1.62
N VAL A 25 -1.44 -2.74 -0.60
CA VAL A 25 -0.81 -1.54 -0.04
C VAL A 25 -0.81 -1.59 1.48
N SER A 26 0.32 -1.23 2.07
CA SER A 26 0.49 -1.15 3.51
C SER A 26 0.13 0.25 4.01
N VAL A 27 -0.62 0.29 5.11
CA VAL A 27 -0.93 1.53 5.82
C VAL A 27 0.12 1.73 6.91
N GLU A 28 0.71 2.93 6.97
CA GLU A 28 1.78 3.25 7.93
C GLU A 28 1.33 2.99 9.38
N GLY A 29 2.07 2.11 10.06
CA GLY A 29 1.81 1.72 11.46
C GLY A 29 0.57 0.84 11.67
N ASP A 30 0.03 0.24 10.62
CA ASP A 30 -1.15 -0.62 10.66
C ASP A 30 -0.93 -1.94 9.92
N ALA A 31 -1.83 -2.36 9.02
CA ALA A 31 -1.75 -3.63 8.32
C ALA A 31 -1.68 -3.45 6.78
N THR A 32 -1.68 -4.57 6.05
CA THR A 32 -1.65 -4.61 4.58
C THR A 32 -3.04 -4.94 4.04
N TYR A 33 -3.53 -4.13 3.10
CA TYR A 33 -4.89 -4.18 2.55
C TYR A 33 -4.87 -4.37 1.04
N SER A 34 -5.94 -4.97 0.50
CA SER A 34 -6.18 -5.06 -0.94
C SER A 34 -6.94 -3.84 -1.44
N VAL A 35 -6.48 -3.26 -2.55
CA VAL A 35 -7.18 -2.22 -3.29
C VAL A 35 -7.37 -2.67 -4.74
N ALA A 36 -8.54 -2.38 -5.30
CA ALA A 36 -8.91 -2.77 -6.67
C ALA A 36 -8.35 -1.83 -7.75
N ASP A 37 -7.96 -0.62 -7.34
CA ASP A 37 -7.48 0.45 -8.20
C ASP A 37 -5.95 0.60 -8.12
N SER A 38 -5.40 1.48 -8.96
CA SER A 38 -3.96 1.74 -8.99
C SER A 38 -3.42 2.22 -7.63
N ILE A 39 -2.51 1.44 -7.04
CA ILE A 39 -1.98 1.66 -5.69
C ILE A 39 -1.30 3.02 -5.52
N CYS A 40 -1.44 3.58 -4.32
CA CYS A 40 -0.61 4.68 -3.86
C CYS A 40 0.87 4.31 -3.94
N GLY A 41 1.59 4.99 -4.81
CA GLY A 41 3.02 4.75 -4.98
C GLY A 41 3.66 5.71 -5.98
N SER A 42 4.94 5.94 -5.78
CA SER A 42 5.80 6.50 -6.82
C SER A 42 7.10 5.71 -6.88
N TYR A 43 7.50 5.38 -8.09
CA TYR A 43 8.81 4.89 -8.45
C TYR A 43 9.31 5.79 -9.59
N ASP A 44 10.61 6.07 -9.64
CA ASP A 44 11.28 6.91 -10.67
C ASP A 44 10.71 8.33 -10.94
N GLY A 45 9.84 8.86 -10.07
CA GLY A 45 9.13 10.13 -10.28
C GLY A 45 7.81 9.98 -11.04
N THR A 46 7.48 8.75 -11.48
CA THR A 46 6.16 8.41 -12.01
C THR A 46 5.20 8.10 -10.86
N ASN A 47 4.00 8.68 -10.89
CA ASN A 47 2.93 8.35 -9.96
C ASN A 47 2.18 7.11 -10.48
N TYR A 48 2.11 6.05 -9.67
CA TYR A 48 1.43 4.81 -10.04
C TYR A 48 -0.04 4.83 -9.68
N GLY A 49 -0.46 5.73 -8.80
CA GLY A 49 -1.83 5.86 -8.34
C GLY A 49 -1.92 6.59 -7.01
N THR A 50 -3.15 6.77 -6.56
CA THR A 50 -3.49 7.44 -5.29
C THR A 50 -4.42 6.61 -4.43
N SER A 51 -4.70 5.37 -4.84
CA SER A 51 -5.67 4.52 -4.15
C SER A 51 -5.08 3.97 -2.86
N CYS A 52 -5.85 4.15 -1.80
CA CYS A 52 -5.57 3.70 -0.45
C CYS A 52 -6.85 3.06 0.12
N PRO A 53 -6.71 2.10 1.05
CA PRO A 53 -7.85 1.44 1.67
C PRO A 53 -8.69 2.43 2.48
N LYS A 54 -9.98 2.15 2.56
CA LYS A 54 -11.00 2.97 3.20
C LYS A 54 -11.53 2.30 4.46
N ALA A 55 -12.29 3.08 5.23
CA ALA A 55 -12.96 2.54 6.40
C ALA A 55 -13.84 1.32 6.01
N GLY A 56 -13.67 0.22 6.71
CA GLY A 56 -14.37 -1.04 6.47
C GLY A 56 -13.57 -2.08 5.67
N ASP A 57 -12.43 -1.71 5.07
CA ASP A 57 -11.58 -2.69 4.39
C ASP A 57 -10.90 -3.61 5.41
N GLU A 58 -10.89 -4.91 5.09
CA GLU A 58 -10.26 -5.95 5.90
C GLU A 58 -8.81 -6.18 5.44
N ALA A 59 -7.89 -6.28 6.38
CA ALA A 59 -6.49 -6.52 6.08
C ALA A 59 -6.29 -7.95 5.57
N VAL A 60 -5.46 -8.10 4.54
CA VAL A 60 -5.09 -9.40 3.96
C VAL A 60 -3.78 -9.94 4.54
N ALA A 61 -2.97 -9.09 5.18
CA ALA A 61 -1.70 -9.45 5.79
C ALA A 61 -1.27 -8.46 6.89
N ASP A 62 -0.25 -8.84 7.66
CA ASP A 62 0.41 -8.02 8.69
C ASP A 62 -0.52 -7.48 9.79
N CYS A 63 -1.66 -8.14 10.00
CA CYS A 63 -2.57 -7.80 11.08
C CYS A 63 -1.99 -8.23 12.43
N ALA A 64 -1.57 -7.27 13.24
CA ALA A 64 -1.02 -7.50 14.58
C ALA A 64 -1.93 -6.91 15.67
N SER A 65 -2.00 -7.55 16.84
CA SER A 65 -2.92 -7.13 17.91
C SER A 65 -2.63 -5.74 18.51
N ASN A 66 -1.48 -5.15 18.17
CA ASN A 66 -1.04 -3.83 18.62
C ASN A 66 -1.34 -2.72 17.59
N VAL A 67 -2.01 -3.02 16.47
CA VAL A 67 -2.34 -2.01 15.46
C VAL A 67 -3.74 -1.40 15.67
N PRO A 68 -3.97 -0.16 15.22
CA PRO A 68 -5.26 0.53 15.41
C PRO A 68 -6.47 -0.15 14.77
N SER A 69 -6.28 -0.92 13.70
CA SER A 69 -7.35 -1.64 13.00
C SER A 69 -7.73 -2.97 13.63
N TYR A 70 -6.99 -3.45 14.63
CA TYR A 70 -7.21 -4.78 15.21
C TYR A 70 -8.52 -4.87 16.00
N VAL A 71 -9.37 -5.83 15.62
CA VAL A 71 -10.64 -6.16 16.25
C VAL A 71 -10.48 -7.44 17.06
N ALA A 72 -10.37 -7.31 18.39
CA ALA A 72 -10.09 -8.44 19.29
C ALA A 72 -11.14 -9.56 19.27
N THR A 73 -12.40 -9.24 18.95
CA THR A 73 -13.50 -10.22 18.91
C THR A 73 -13.41 -11.16 17.72
N SER A 74 -12.96 -10.67 16.57
CA SER A 74 -12.77 -11.46 15.34
C SER A 74 -11.32 -11.88 15.13
N GLN A 75 -10.36 -11.29 15.85
CA GLN A 75 -8.93 -11.43 15.62
C GLN A 75 -8.53 -11.03 14.19
N THR A 76 -9.24 -10.05 13.62
CA THR A 76 -9.01 -9.51 12.27
C THR A 76 -8.68 -8.03 12.35
N CYS A 77 -8.14 -7.46 11.27
CA CYS A 77 -7.88 -6.03 11.17
C CYS A 77 -8.85 -5.41 10.17
N VAL A 78 -9.67 -4.47 10.64
CA VAL A 78 -10.63 -3.74 9.81
C VAL A 78 -10.35 -2.26 9.99
N LEU A 79 -10.10 -1.58 8.88
CA LEU A 79 -9.74 -0.17 8.87
C LEU A 79 -10.90 0.66 9.47
N PRO A 80 -10.71 1.41 10.57
CA PRO A 80 -11.80 2.18 11.17
C PRO A 80 -11.92 3.60 10.61
N PHE A 81 -11.05 3.98 9.67
CA PHE A 81 -10.96 5.32 9.10
C PHE A 81 -10.45 5.26 7.65
N ASP A 82 -10.73 6.30 6.86
CA ASP A 82 -10.16 6.42 5.53
C ASP A 82 -8.67 6.78 5.59
N THR A 83 -7.90 6.24 4.64
CA THR A 83 -6.49 6.61 4.46
C THR A 83 -6.30 7.39 3.17
N THR A 84 -5.25 8.21 3.15
CA THR A 84 -4.90 9.04 1.99
C THR A 84 -3.48 8.76 1.54
N CYS A 85 -3.28 8.76 0.23
CA CYS A 85 -1.95 8.62 -0.36
C CYS A 85 -1.14 9.90 -0.15
N GLN A 86 -0.06 9.82 0.63
CA GLN A 86 0.81 10.95 0.91
C GLN A 86 2.28 10.54 0.84
N GLN A 87 3.15 11.53 0.61
CA GLN A 87 4.58 11.31 0.75
C GLN A 87 4.92 11.20 2.24
N ILE A 88 5.48 10.07 2.65
CA ILE A 88 5.92 9.79 4.02
C ILE A 88 7.32 10.38 4.25
N ALA A 89 7.77 10.41 5.51
CA ALA A 89 9.01 11.09 5.91
C ALA A 89 10.27 10.62 5.17
N THR A 90 10.26 9.41 4.63
CA THR A 90 11.35 8.82 3.84
C THR A 90 11.40 9.31 2.40
N GLY A 91 10.41 10.09 1.95
CA GLY A 91 10.25 10.54 0.57
C GLY A 91 9.50 9.56 -0.34
N ALA A 92 9.17 8.36 0.15
CA ALA A 92 8.29 7.42 -0.54
C ALA A 92 6.82 7.87 -0.42
N TYR A 93 5.94 7.36 -1.29
CA TYR A 93 4.49 7.51 -1.13
C TYR A 93 3.94 6.32 -0.35
N GLY A 94 3.08 6.59 0.63
CA GLY A 94 2.40 5.59 1.44
C GLY A 94 1.02 6.04 1.87
N CYS A 95 0.18 5.07 2.25
CA CYS A 95 -1.15 5.35 2.78
C CYS A 95 -1.06 5.71 4.26
N VAL A 96 -1.51 6.92 4.59
CA VAL A 96 -1.50 7.43 5.97
C VAL A 96 -2.93 7.63 6.47
N LYS A 97 -3.13 7.42 7.76
CA LYS A 97 -4.38 7.73 8.46
C LYS A 97 -4.76 9.19 8.20
N GLY A 98 -5.94 9.41 7.62
CA GLY A 98 -6.48 10.75 7.43
C GLY A 98 -6.83 11.35 8.80
N LEU A 99 -5.86 11.97 9.47
CA LEU A 99 -6.16 12.84 10.60
C LEU A 99 -6.89 14.06 10.05
N LEU A 100 -8.12 14.27 10.49
CA LEU A 100 -8.90 15.49 10.29
C LEU A 100 -7.99 16.73 10.34
N GLY A 101 -7.82 17.41 9.20
CA GLY A 101 -7.58 18.86 9.23
C GLY A 101 -6.16 19.41 9.04
N MET A 102 -5.24 18.73 8.35
CA MET A 102 -4.17 19.47 7.67
C MET A 102 -4.36 19.35 6.16
N LYS A 103 -4.88 20.42 5.55
CA LYS A 103 -4.87 20.59 4.11
C LYS A 103 -3.48 20.21 3.58
N ALA A 104 -3.44 19.27 2.64
CA ALA A 104 -2.28 19.02 1.81
C ALA A 104 -1.97 20.29 1.01
N SER A 105 -1.19 21.15 1.61
CA SER A 105 -0.51 22.27 0.96
C SER A 105 0.94 22.21 1.43
N ILE A 106 1.57 21.06 1.22
CA ILE A 106 3.01 21.04 1.09
C ILE A 106 3.25 21.48 -0.35
N PRO A 107 3.79 22.68 -0.61
CA PRO A 107 4.31 22.97 -1.93
C PRO A 107 5.36 21.89 -2.21
N VAL A 108 5.15 21.07 -3.24
CA VAL A 108 6.23 20.29 -3.83
C VAL A 108 7.33 21.30 -4.09
N ALA A 109 8.35 21.32 -3.24
CA ALA A 109 9.55 22.04 -3.56
C ALA A 109 10.05 21.38 -4.85
N PRO A 110 10.33 22.15 -5.91
CA PRO A 110 10.87 21.57 -7.12
C PRO A 110 12.12 20.80 -6.70
N VAL A 111 12.11 19.49 -6.98
CA VAL A 111 13.29 18.64 -6.90
C VAL A 111 14.38 19.34 -7.70
N VAL A 112 15.28 20.04 -7.01
CA VAL A 112 16.43 20.68 -7.63
C VAL A 112 17.27 19.54 -8.20
N PRO A 113 17.49 19.48 -9.53
CA PRO A 113 18.38 18.48 -10.09
C PRO A 113 19.77 18.73 -9.49
N VAL A 114 20.30 17.70 -8.82
CA VAL A 114 21.67 17.67 -8.32
C VAL A 114 22.55 17.36 -9.53
N GLU A 115 22.86 18.37 -10.32
CA GLU A 115 23.93 18.31 -11.32
C GLU A 115 24.73 19.61 -11.20
N ALA A 116 25.67 19.57 -10.26
CA ALA A 116 26.83 20.44 -10.24
C ALA A 116 28.03 19.57 -10.61
N LEU A 117 28.57 19.79 -11.81
CA LEU A 117 30.00 19.93 -12.13
C LEU A 117 30.17 20.19 -13.64
#